data_AF-A0ABD5YM59-F1
#
_entry.id   AF-A0ABD5YM59-F1
#
_cell.length_a   1.000
_cell.length_b   1.000
_cell.length_c   1.000
_cell.angle_alpha   90.00
_cell.angle_beta   90.00
_cell.angle_gamma   90.00
#
_symmetry.space_group_name_H-M   'P 1'
#
loop_
_entity.id
_entity.type
_entity.pdbx_description
1 polymer ?
#
loop_
_entity_poly.entity_id
_entity_poly.type
_entity_poly.pdbx_seq_one_letter_code
_entity_poly.pdbx_strand_id
1 'polypeptide(L)'
;MTDNLTRRTVLKAVGSTSLAMVGGLATTGTAAAYTIDSDLRQTADVTGGQIDTAVNAVSPGSSLVGLGDTWVDVQGNRSINALYMAAHAALESAWGRSDIAQEKNNIYGFDARDICPSECADEYASFEQCTRQVMEYVDQEYLTPGGTYYEGATLRGMNVHYATDPQWAEKIASIMNDLDAELPNGGGGGGGGFSDGDRVTPTTSLNTRHRPGTESEILGTMSPGPSVRS
;
A
#
# COMPACT_ATOMS: atom_id res chain seq x y z
N MET A 1 4.72 -36.20 1.83
CA MET A 1 4.04 -35.87 0.57
C MET A 1 3.08 -34.74 0.92
N THR A 2 3.60 -33.51 0.97
CA THR A 2 2.84 -32.32 1.37
C THR A 2 2.12 -31.81 0.12
N ASP A 3 0.80 -31.93 0.14
CA ASP A 3 -0.05 -31.50 -0.95
C ASP A 3 0.17 -30.01 -1.23
N ASN A 4 0.53 -29.72 -2.47
CA ASN A 4 0.81 -28.41 -3.03
C ASN A 4 -0.53 -27.69 -3.30
N LEU A 5 -1.22 -27.29 -2.24
CA LEU A 5 -2.49 -26.57 -2.33
C LEU A 5 -2.20 -25.07 -2.44
N THR A 6 -2.05 -24.63 -3.69
CA THR A 6 -2.09 -23.23 -4.12
C THR A 6 -3.21 -22.49 -3.39
N ARG A 7 -2.86 -21.46 -2.61
CA ARG A 7 -3.82 -20.56 -1.96
C ARG A 7 -4.46 -19.70 -3.06
N ARG A 8 -5.79 -19.67 -3.11
CA ARG A 8 -6.54 -18.89 -4.10
C ARG A 8 -7.23 -17.72 -3.41
N THR A 9 -7.04 -16.53 -3.98
CA THR A 9 -7.73 -15.28 -3.68
C THR A 9 -9.25 -15.50 -3.66
N VAL A 10 -9.88 -15.26 -2.50
CA VAL A 10 -11.34 -15.32 -2.35
C VAL A 10 -11.92 -14.01 -2.86
N LEU A 11 -12.01 -13.85 -4.18
CA LEU A 11 -12.97 -12.96 -4.84
C LEU A 11 -13.11 -13.34 -6.33
N LYS A 12 -14.11 -14.18 -6.61
CA LYS A 12 -14.78 -14.20 -7.91
C LYS A 12 -16.13 -13.53 -7.74
N ALA A 13 -16.33 -12.46 -8.50
CA ALA A 13 -17.51 -11.61 -8.63
C ALA A 13 -17.64 -10.46 -7.61
N VAL A 14 -16.97 -9.35 -7.91
CA VAL A 14 -17.65 -8.06 -7.93
C VAL A 14 -17.70 -7.66 -9.40
N GLY A 15 -18.90 -7.41 -9.93
CA GLY A 15 -19.06 -6.91 -11.29
C GLY A 15 -18.19 -5.68 -11.50
N SER A 16 -17.75 -5.46 -12.73
CA SER A 16 -17.08 -4.23 -13.16
C SER A 16 -17.98 -3.02 -12.87
N THR A 17 -17.99 -2.52 -11.65
CA THR A 17 -18.42 -1.16 -11.36
C THR A 17 -17.31 -0.27 -11.85
N SER A 18 -17.52 0.26 -13.04
CA SER A 18 -16.76 1.34 -13.63
C SER A 18 -16.34 2.33 -12.55
N LEU A 19 -15.03 2.45 -12.34
CA LEU A 19 -14.44 3.51 -11.55
C LEU A 19 -14.82 4.82 -12.24
N ALA A 20 -15.81 5.53 -11.70
CA ALA A 20 -16.17 6.84 -12.19
C ALA A 20 -15.02 7.79 -11.84
N MET A 21 -14.12 7.98 -12.80
CA MET A 21 -13.15 9.08 -12.83
C MET A 21 -13.94 10.38 -12.78
N VAL A 22 -14.15 10.93 -11.58
CA VAL A 22 -14.64 12.31 -11.43
C VAL A 22 -13.50 13.22 -11.84
N GLY A 23 -13.53 13.65 -13.08
CA GLY A 23 -12.58 14.59 -13.63
C GLY A 23 -12.70 15.96 -12.98
N GLY A 24 -11.55 16.51 -12.58
CA GLY A 24 -11.43 17.95 -12.36
C GLY A 24 -10.32 18.38 -11.41
N LEU A 25 -9.05 18.24 -11.80
CA LEU A 25 -8.00 19.29 -11.76
C LEU A 25 -6.66 18.68 -12.20
N ALA A 26 -5.84 19.47 -12.89
CA ALA A 26 -4.56 19.05 -13.43
C ALA A 26 -3.63 18.55 -12.31
N THR A 27 -3.46 17.23 -12.19
CA THR A 27 -2.41 16.63 -11.38
C THR A 27 -1.19 16.42 -12.28
N THR A 28 -0.12 17.13 -11.97
CA THR A 28 1.23 16.72 -12.37
C THR A 28 1.39 15.27 -11.96
N GLY A 29 1.49 14.34 -12.93
CA GLY A 29 1.56 12.92 -12.64
C GLY A 29 2.78 12.62 -11.76
N THR A 30 2.54 12.46 -10.46
CA THR A 30 3.47 11.82 -9.55
C THR A 30 3.62 10.37 -9.99
N ALA A 31 4.85 9.89 -10.12
CA ALA A 31 5.11 8.49 -10.38
C ALA A 31 4.52 7.64 -9.23
N ALA A 32 4.04 6.43 -9.52
CA ALA A 32 3.55 5.50 -8.50
C ALA A 32 4.62 5.28 -7.43
N ALA A 33 4.27 5.51 -6.16
CA ALA A 33 5.14 5.31 -5.01
C ALA A 33 5.50 3.84 -4.79
N TYR A 34 4.57 2.94 -5.09
CA TYR A 34 4.73 1.50 -4.92
C TYR A 34 4.60 0.75 -6.24
N THR A 35 5.47 -0.23 -6.45
CA THR A 35 5.44 -1.14 -7.59
C THR A 35 5.44 -2.58 -7.10
N ILE A 36 5.25 -3.54 -8.01
CA ILE A 36 5.35 -4.97 -7.66
C ILE A 36 6.74 -5.40 -7.17
N ASP A 37 7.76 -4.57 -7.41
CA ASP A 37 9.16 -4.78 -7.00
C ASP A 37 9.57 -3.93 -5.78
N SER A 38 8.67 -3.13 -5.22
CA SER A 38 8.93 -2.40 -3.98
C SER A 38 9.22 -3.38 -2.83
N ASP A 39 10.20 -3.05 -2.01
CA ASP A 39 10.56 -3.85 -0.83
C ASP A 39 9.49 -3.69 0.25
N LEU A 40 8.78 -4.78 0.55
CA LEU A 40 7.73 -4.83 1.56
C LEU A 40 8.28 -4.72 2.99
N ARG A 41 9.60 -4.82 3.16
CA ARG A 41 10.29 -4.53 4.43
C ARG A 41 10.49 -3.04 4.67
N GLN A 42 10.37 -2.21 3.64
CA GLN A 42 10.50 -0.77 3.78
C GLN A 42 9.25 -0.20 4.45
N THR A 43 9.39 0.25 5.70
CA THR A 43 8.30 0.80 6.50
C THR A 43 7.86 2.18 5.99
N ALA A 44 6.58 2.50 6.17
CA ALA A 44 6.01 3.81 5.88
C ALA A 44 6.04 4.71 7.14
N ASP A 45 6.35 6.00 6.98
CA ASP A 45 6.26 7.00 8.05
C ASP A 45 4.83 7.51 8.17
N VAL A 46 3.98 6.70 8.82
CA VAL A 46 2.55 6.92 8.94
C VAL A 46 2.06 6.61 10.36
N THR A 47 1.04 7.34 10.78
CA THR A 47 0.27 7.07 12.00
C THR A 47 -0.97 6.23 11.67
N GLY A 48 -1.52 5.53 12.66
CA GLY A 48 -2.72 4.72 12.43
C GLY A 48 -3.91 5.56 11.96
N GLY A 49 -4.14 6.72 12.57
CA GLY A 49 -5.20 7.65 12.13
C GLY A 49 -5.05 8.16 10.70
N GLN A 50 -3.81 8.28 10.18
CA GLN A 50 -3.60 8.61 8.76
C GLN A 50 -4.00 7.45 7.85
N ILE A 51 -3.67 6.21 8.21
CA ILE A 51 -4.10 5.02 7.45
C ILE A 51 -5.62 4.89 7.49
N ASP A 52 -6.25 5.10 8.66
CA ASP A 52 -7.71 5.05 8.79
C ASP A 52 -8.41 6.10 7.91
N THR A 53 -7.84 7.30 7.85
CA THR A 53 -8.31 8.38 6.98
C THR A 53 -8.19 7.97 5.52
N ALA A 54 -7.05 7.42 5.11
CA ALA A 54 -6.82 6.96 3.73
C ALA A 54 -7.78 5.82 3.34
N VAL A 55 -7.95 4.82 4.20
CA VAL A 55 -8.89 3.71 3.99
C VAL A 55 -10.31 4.24 3.82
N ASN A 56 -10.74 5.18 4.66
CA ASN A 56 -12.08 5.76 4.56
C ASN A 56 -12.26 6.65 3.32
N ALA A 57 -11.19 7.32 2.86
CA ALA A 57 -11.22 8.12 1.64
C ALA A 57 -11.35 7.23 0.39
N VAL A 58 -10.55 6.16 0.30
CA VAL A 58 -10.58 5.22 -0.85
C VAL A 58 -11.84 4.35 -0.84
N SER A 59 -12.28 3.87 0.33
CA SER A 59 -13.49 3.06 0.47
C SER A 59 -14.35 3.51 1.66
N PRO A 60 -15.22 4.52 1.46
CA PRO A 60 -16.09 5.04 2.51
C PRO A 60 -16.93 3.95 3.16
N GLY A 61 -16.95 3.92 4.50
CA GLY A 61 -17.66 2.90 5.27
C GLY A 61 -17.03 1.50 5.18
N SER A 62 -15.73 1.41 4.92
CA SER A 62 -14.99 0.16 5.05
C SER A 62 -14.96 -0.29 6.51
N SER A 63 -15.13 -1.59 6.75
CA SER A 63 -14.96 -2.18 8.08
C SER A 63 -13.48 -2.24 8.52
N LEU A 64 -12.55 -1.86 7.65
CA LEU A 64 -11.13 -1.80 7.96
C LEU A 64 -10.71 -0.47 8.63
N VAL A 65 -11.59 0.52 8.67
CA VAL A 65 -11.35 1.78 9.40
C VAL A 65 -11.25 1.46 10.90
N GLY A 66 -10.17 1.91 11.54
CA GLY A 66 -9.83 1.65 12.94
C GLY A 66 -8.69 0.64 13.12
N LEU A 67 -8.25 -0.05 12.05
CA LEU A 67 -7.10 -0.95 12.08
C LEU A 67 -5.75 -0.25 11.91
N GLY A 68 -5.73 1.05 11.60
CA GLY A 68 -4.52 1.83 11.37
C GLY A 68 -3.43 1.59 12.40
N ASP A 69 -3.76 1.73 13.69
CA ASP A 69 -2.79 1.55 14.78
C ASP A 69 -2.27 0.11 14.86
N THR A 70 -3.10 -0.89 14.51
CA THR A 70 -2.65 -2.28 14.46
C THR A 70 -1.61 -2.50 13.37
N TRP A 71 -1.80 -1.93 12.17
CA TRP A 71 -0.81 -2.06 11.11
C TRP A 71 0.48 -1.31 11.45
N VAL A 72 0.40 -0.12 12.06
CA VAL A 72 1.60 0.61 12.52
C VAL A 72 2.34 -0.16 13.61
N ASP A 73 1.62 -0.76 14.56
CA ASP A 73 2.22 -1.63 15.59
C ASP A 73 2.94 -2.83 14.97
N VAL A 74 2.28 -3.55 14.05
CA VAL A 74 2.88 -4.72 13.41
C VAL A 74 4.08 -4.31 12.57
N GLN A 75 4.01 -3.17 11.89
CA GLN A 75 5.14 -2.59 11.15
C GLN A 75 6.33 -2.36 12.06
N GLY A 76 6.13 -1.73 13.22
CA GLY A 76 7.20 -1.46 14.18
C GLY A 76 7.85 -2.74 14.75
N ASN A 77 7.07 -3.81 14.91
CA ASN A 77 7.56 -5.06 15.50
C ASN A 77 8.20 -6.03 14.48
N ARG A 78 7.75 -6.02 13.23
CA ARG A 78 8.12 -7.01 12.21
C ARG A 78 8.78 -6.42 10.96
N SER A 79 8.88 -5.10 10.87
CA SER A 79 9.37 -4.40 9.68
C SER A 79 8.63 -4.85 8.42
N ILE A 80 7.29 -4.77 8.45
CA ILE A 80 6.41 -5.01 7.31
C ILE A 80 5.70 -3.70 7.00
N ASN A 81 5.70 -3.28 5.74
CA ASN A 81 5.07 -2.03 5.32
C ASN A 81 3.57 -1.98 5.71
N ALA A 82 3.16 -0.94 6.43
CA ALA A 82 1.79 -0.80 6.93
C ALA A 82 0.74 -0.65 5.81
N LEU A 83 1.07 0.07 4.72
CA LEU A 83 0.18 0.20 3.57
C LEU A 83 0.01 -1.11 2.81
N TYR A 84 1.05 -1.95 2.75
CA TYR A 84 0.93 -3.31 2.22
C TYR A 84 -0.07 -4.13 3.04
N MET A 85 0.02 -4.10 4.37
CA MET A 85 -0.89 -4.86 5.23
C MET A 85 -2.34 -4.40 5.08
N ALA A 86 -2.56 -3.08 4.93
CA ALA A 86 -3.87 -2.49 4.67
C ALA A 86 -4.41 -2.87 3.27
N ALA A 87 -3.58 -2.72 2.22
CA ALA A 87 -3.95 -3.07 0.85
C ALA A 87 -4.27 -4.56 0.68
N HIS A 88 -3.51 -5.41 1.37
CA HIS A 88 -3.73 -6.85 1.39
C HIS A 88 -5.05 -7.22 2.07
N ALA A 89 -5.34 -6.64 3.24
CA ALA A 89 -6.64 -6.80 3.87
C ALA A 89 -7.77 -6.30 2.96
N ALA A 90 -7.61 -5.12 2.35
CA ALA A 90 -8.61 -4.53 1.47
C ALA A 90 -8.95 -5.43 0.28
N LEU A 91 -7.93 -6.01 -0.38
CA LEU A 91 -8.14 -6.90 -1.51
C LEU A 91 -8.83 -8.20 -1.10
N GLU A 92 -8.34 -8.88 -0.05
CA GLU A 92 -8.79 -10.24 0.31
C GLU A 92 -10.16 -10.25 1.02
N SER A 93 -10.59 -9.11 1.57
CA SER A 93 -11.85 -9.01 2.32
C SER A 93 -12.89 -8.09 1.68
N ALA A 94 -12.67 -7.60 0.46
CA ALA A 94 -13.49 -6.56 -0.16
C ALA A 94 -13.67 -5.34 0.77
N TRP A 95 -12.55 -4.81 1.27
CA TRP A 95 -12.51 -3.71 2.25
C TRP A 95 -13.21 -4.05 3.58
N GLY A 96 -13.02 -5.28 4.04
CA GLY A 96 -13.57 -5.81 5.29
C GLY A 96 -15.02 -6.25 5.19
N ARG A 97 -15.64 -6.27 4.00
CA ARG A 97 -17.08 -6.49 3.84
C ARG A 97 -17.47 -7.92 3.45
N SER A 98 -16.51 -8.80 3.15
CA SER A 98 -16.80 -10.18 2.78
C SER A 98 -17.43 -10.94 3.96
N ASP A 99 -18.26 -11.93 3.65
CA ASP A 99 -18.91 -12.76 4.67
C ASP A 99 -17.87 -13.44 5.57
N ILE A 100 -16.76 -13.95 5.01
CA ILE A 100 -15.67 -14.55 5.79
C ILE A 100 -15.02 -13.51 6.72
N ALA A 101 -14.81 -12.28 6.26
CA ALA A 101 -14.29 -11.23 7.13
C ALA A 101 -15.28 -10.95 8.27
N GLN A 102 -16.56 -10.71 7.96
CA GLN A 102 -17.55 -10.33 8.96
C GLN A 102 -17.90 -11.46 9.95
N GLU A 103 -17.99 -12.70 9.48
CA GLU A 103 -18.37 -13.85 10.30
C GLU A 103 -17.20 -14.44 11.09
N LYS A 104 -15.99 -14.41 10.52
CA LYS A 104 -14.81 -15.09 11.10
C LYS A 104 -13.70 -14.15 11.55
N ASN A 105 -13.89 -12.85 11.40
CA ASN A 105 -12.83 -11.85 11.56
C ASN A 105 -11.59 -12.12 10.70
N ASN A 106 -11.73 -12.81 9.57
CA ASN A 106 -10.61 -13.24 8.73
C ASN A 106 -10.49 -12.34 7.48
N ILE A 107 -9.74 -11.24 7.62
CA ILE A 107 -9.60 -10.20 6.59
C ILE A 107 -8.52 -10.49 5.53
N TYR A 108 -7.76 -11.57 5.69
CA TYR A 108 -6.70 -11.99 4.75
C TYR A 108 -7.03 -13.30 4.03
N GLY A 109 -8.20 -13.90 4.29
CA GLY A 109 -8.60 -15.18 3.70
C GLY A 109 -7.69 -16.35 4.11
N PHE A 110 -7.07 -16.29 5.29
CA PHE A 110 -6.09 -17.28 5.72
C PHE A 110 -6.74 -18.67 5.88
N ASP A 111 -6.11 -19.69 5.29
CA ASP A 111 -6.55 -21.09 5.23
C ASP A 111 -7.94 -21.38 4.61
N ALA A 112 -8.53 -20.40 3.91
CA ALA A 112 -9.70 -20.62 3.05
C ALA A 112 -9.31 -21.48 1.82
N ARG A 113 -9.51 -22.81 1.90
CA ARG A 113 -9.17 -23.76 0.82
C ARG A 113 -10.30 -23.84 -0.23
N ASP A 114 -9.96 -24.08 -1.50
CA ASP A 114 -10.91 -24.16 -2.63
C ASP A 114 -12.07 -25.16 -2.40
N ILE A 115 -11.82 -26.25 -1.66
CA ILE A 115 -12.83 -27.30 -1.41
C ILE A 115 -13.81 -26.94 -0.28
N CYS A 116 -13.48 -25.94 0.55
CA CYS A 116 -14.21 -25.58 1.77
C CYS A 116 -13.90 -24.15 2.21
N PRO A 117 -14.12 -23.11 1.38
CA PRO A 117 -13.58 -21.77 1.62
C PRO A 117 -14.06 -21.18 2.94
N SER A 118 -15.36 -21.23 3.24
CA SER A 118 -15.89 -20.75 4.52
C SER A 118 -15.66 -21.74 5.66
N GLU A 119 -15.74 -23.05 5.45
CA GLU A 119 -15.62 -24.05 6.51
C GLU A 119 -14.17 -24.24 7.01
N CYS A 120 -13.20 -24.07 6.10
CA CYS A 120 -11.77 -24.25 6.39
C CYS A 120 -11.04 -22.95 6.73
N ALA A 121 -11.62 -21.78 6.42
CA ALA A 121 -11.06 -20.51 6.84
C ALA A 121 -10.93 -20.46 8.37
N ASP A 122 -9.79 -20.00 8.85
CA ASP A 122 -9.60 -19.76 10.28
C ASP A 122 -10.55 -18.68 10.79
N GLU A 123 -10.95 -18.83 12.04
CA GLU A 123 -11.72 -17.85 12.80
C GLU A 123 -10.82 -17.17 13.83
N TYR A 124 -10.95 -15.85 13.92
CA TYR A 124 -10.19 -15.00 14.84
C TYR A 124 -11.14 -14.25 15.77
N ALA A 125 -10.66 -13.83 16.94
CA ALA A 125 -11.48 -13.06 17.89
C ALA A 125 -11.73 -11.63 17.41
N SER A 126 -10.87 -11.09 16.54
CA SER A 126 -11.00 -9.75 15.96
C SER A 126 -10.11 -9.57 14.72
N PHE A 127 -10.34 -8.50 13.96
CA PHE A 127 -9.49 -8.15 12.81
C PHE A 127 -8.04 -7.87 13.21
N GLU A 128 -7.82 -7.30 14.39
CA GLU A 128 -6.48 -7.04 14.92
C GLU A 128 -5.75 -8.34 15.22
N GLN A 129 -6.44 -9.32 15.81
CA GLN A 129 -5.86 -10.64 16.09
C GLN A 129 -5.57 -11.40 14.80
N CYS A 130 -6.44 -11.30 13.79
CA CYS A 130 -6.20 -11.84 12.46
C CYS A 130 -4.93 -11.22 11.85
N THR A 131 -4.81 -9.89 11.86
CA THR A 131 -3.65 -9.17 11.35
C THR A 131 -2.36 -9.64 12.00
N ARG A 132 -2.30 -9.67 13.33
CA ARG A 132 -1.08 -10.02 14.06
C ARG A 132 -0.60 -11.45 13.75
N GLN A 133 -1.52 -12.41 13.62
CA GLN A 133 -1.19 -13.81 13.33
C GLN A 133 -0.84 -14.03 11.85
N VAL A 134 -1.62 -13.48 10.93
CA VAL A 134 -1.35 -13.67 9.49
C VAL A 134 -0.05 -12.97 9.10
N MET A 135 0.21 -11.77 9.64
CA MET A 135 1.45 -11.06 9.36
C MET A 135 2.68 -11.71 10.01
N GLU A 136 2.52 -12.43 11.12
CA GLU A 136 3.59 -13.30 11.65
C GLU A 136 3.97 -14.40 10.67
N TYR A 137 2.98 -15.07 10.08
CA TYR A 137 3.21 -16.10 9.08
C TYR A 137 3.82 -15.52 7.80
N VAL A 138 3.31 -14.39 7.29
CA VAL A 138 3.85 -13.70 6.11
C VAL A 138 5.32 -13.29 6.32
N ASP A 139 5.64 -12.74 7.48
CA ASP A 139 7.00 -12.38 7.87
C ASP A 139 7.96 -13.58 7.78
N GLN A 140 7.59 -14.70 8.41
CA GLN A 140 8.44 -15.88 8.51
C GLN A 140 8.59 -16.61 7.17
N GLU A 141 7.48 -16.83 6.46
CA GLU A 141 7.45 -17.76 5.33
C GLU A 141 7.69 -17.09 3.97
N TYR A 142 7.35 -15.80 3.83
CA TYR A 142 7.39 -15.09 2.55
C TYR A 142 8.42 -13.98 2.48
N LEU A 143 8.60 -13.22 3.57
CA LEU A 143 9.43 -12.02 3.54
C LEU A 143 10.83 -12.21 4.14
N THR A 144 11.11 -13.33 4.83
CA THR A 144 12.41 -13.61 5.46
C THR A 144 13.23 -14.58 4.60
N PRO A 145 14.51 -14.27 4.29
CA PRO A 145 15.39 -15.24 3.64
C PRO A 145 15.46 -16.56 4.41
N GLY A 146 15.13 -17.66 3.73
CA GLY A 146 15.07 -19.00 4.34
C GLY A 146 13.66 -19.45 4.75
N GLY A 147 12.65 -18.58 4.65
CA GLY A 147 11.24 -18.97 4.72
C GLY A 147 10.85 -19.92 3.59
N THR A 148 9.81 -20.74 3.80
CA THR A 148 9.43 -21.82 2.89
C THR A 148 9.07 -21.31 1.48
N TYR A 149 8.52 -20.09 1.39
CA TYR A 149 8.01 -19.49 0.15
C TYR A 149 8.77 -18.21 -0.24
N TYR A 150 9.99 -18.02 0.29
CA TYR A 150 10.77 -16.82 0.04
C TYR A 150 11.30 -16.77 -1.40
N GLU A 151 10.81 -15.80 -2.18
CA GLU A 151 11.28 -15.49 -3.54
C GLU A 151 11.73 -14.02 -3.66
N GLY A 152 12.02 -13.40 -2.51
CA GLY A 152 12.25 -11.96 -2.36
C GLY A 152 11.11 -11.27 -1.61
N ALA A 153 11.44 -10.27 -0.80
CA ALA A 153 10.48 -9.54 0.02
C ALA A 153 9.65 -8.50 -0.77
N THR A 154 9.22 -8.85 -1.98
CA THR A 154 8.41 -7.98 -2.86
C THR A 154 7.07 -8.63 -3.17
N LEU A 155 6.12 -7.86 -3.69
CA LEU A 155 4.83 -8.43 -4.14
C LEU A 155 5.02 -9.45 -5.25
N ARG A 156 5.97 -9.23 -6.17
CA ARG A 156 6.33 -10.20 -7.21
C ARG A 156 6.84 -11.51 -6.58
N GLY A 157 7.74 -11.43 -5.60
CA GLY A 157 8.25 -12.61 -4.91
C GLY A 157 7.14 -13.37 -4.19
N MET A 158 6.31 -12.66 -3.43
CA MET A 158 5.16 -13.27 -2.76
C MET A 158 4.21 -13.97 -3.73
N ASN A 159 3.90 -13.35 -4.88
CA ASN A 159 2.92 -13.88 -5.83
C ASN A 159 3.31 -15.21 -6.48
N VAL A 160 4.57 -15.64 -6.36
CA VAL A 160 4.99 -16.97 -6.86
C VAL A 160 4.23 -18.09 -6.16
N HIS A 161 3.98 -17.94 -4.86
CA HIS A 161 3.38 -18.99 -4.02
C HIS A 161 2.09 -18.55 -3.32
N TYR A 162 1.88 -17.24 -3.15
CA TYR A 162 0.77 -16.71 -2.34
C TYR A 162 -0.58 -16.82 -3.05
N ALA A 163 -0.63 -16.51 -4.35
CA ALA A 163 -1.87 -16.49 -5.12
C ALA A 163 -1.69 -17.16 -6.49
N THR A 164 -2.76 -17.82 -6.95
CA THR A 164 -2.84 -18.31 -8.34
C THR A 164 -3.14 -17.22 -9.35
N ASP A 165 -3.56 -16.04 -8.90
CA ASP A 165 -3.86 -14.91 -9.77
C ASP A 165 -2.57 -14.17 -10.15
N PRO A 166 -2.15 -14.20 -11.43
CA PRO A 166 -0.93 -13.51 -11.85
C PRO A 166 -0.99 -12.00 -11.64
N GLN A 167 -2.19 -11.41 -11.50
CA GLN A 167 -2.38 -9.98 -11.27
C GLN A 167 -2.50 -9.60 -9.79
N TRP A 168 -2.39 -10.54 -8.86
CA TRP A 168 -2.50 -10.25 -7.42
C TRP A 168 -1.51 -9.15 -6.99
N ALA A 169 -0.23 -9.26 -7.38
CA ALA A 169 0.78 -8.27 -7.06
C ALA A 169 0.44 -6.86 -7.60
N GLU A 170 -0.08 -6.78 -8.82
CA GLU A 170 -0.47 -5.51 -9.45
C GLU A 170 -1.66 -4.86 -8.73
N LYS A 171 -2.65 -5.67 -8.32
CA LYS A 171 -3.83 -5.20 -7.57
C LYS A 171 -3.44 -4.65 -6.20
N ILE A 172 -2.57 -5.36 -5.47
CA ILE A 172 -2.07 -4.88 -4.17
C ILE A 172 -1.29 -3.59 -4.36
N ALA A 173 -0.36 -3.52 -5.31
CA ALA A 173 0.40 -2.31 -5.59
C ALA A 173 -0.53 -1.13 -5.95
N SER A 174 -1.58 -1.36 -6.73
CA SER A 174 -2.58 -0.33 -7.04
C SER A 174 -3.24 0.21 -5.77
N ILE A 175 -3.74 -0.67 -4.90
CA ILE A 175 -4.40 -0.25 -3.66
C ILE A 175 -3.41 0.46 -2.72
N MET A 176 -2.15 0.02 -2.65
CA MET A 176 -1.12 0.72 -1.88
C MET A 176 -0.94 2.16 -2.37
N ASN A 177 -0.92 2.39 -3.69
CA ASN A 177 -0.82 3.74 -4.26
C ASN A 177 -2.09 4.57 -4.04
N ASP A 178 -3.27 3.95 -4.09
CA ASP A 178 -4.54 4.63 -3.77
C ASP A 178 -4.54 5.11 -2.32
N LEU A 179 -4.07 4.27 -1.38
CA LEU A 179 -3.92 4.67 0.03
C LEU A 179 -2.86 5.75 0.22
N ASP A 180 -1.72 5.62 -0.47
CA ASP A 180 -0.61 6.57 -0.38
C ASP A 180 -0.99 7.99 -0.83
N ALA A 181 -1.82 8.07 -1.88
CA ALA A 181 -2.32 9.33 -2.43
C ALA A 181 -3.20 10.13 -1.44
N GLU A 182 -3.82 9.45 -0.47
CA GLU A 182 -4.66 10.06 0.56
C GLU A 182 -3.87 10.46 1.82
N LEU A 183 -2.56 10.14 1.89
CA LEU A 183 -1.73 10.52 3.03
C LEU A 183 -1.31 12.00 2.95
N PRO A 184 -1.17 12.72 4.09
CA PRO A 184 -1.00 14.18 4.12
C PRO A 184 0.23 14.80 3.44
N ASN A 185 1.10 14.01 2.78
CA ASN A 185 2.23 14.49 1.99
C ASN A 185 2.56 13.61 0.77
N GLY A 186 1.65 12.73 0.32
CA GLY A 186 1.93 11.71 -0.70
C GLY A 186 3.07 10.79 -0.23
N GLY A 187 2.75 9.87 0.68
CA GLY A 187 3.65 9.10 1.56
C GLY A 187 4.65 8.14 0.88
N GLY A 188 5.08 8.43 -0.34
CA GLY A 188 6.01 7.64 -1.11
C GLY A 188 7.37 7.55 -0.43
N GLY A 189 7.75 6.32 -0.10
CA GLY A 189 8.97 5.98 0.60
C GLY A 189 10.20 6.77 0.18
N GLY A 190 10.86 7.38 1.17
CA GLY A 190 12.25 7.79 1.08
C GLY A 190 12.55 8.97 0.16
N GLY A 191 12.24 10.18 0.60
CA GLY A 191 12.83 11.41 0.05
C GLY A 191 12.03 12.63 0.47
N GLY A 192 12.59 13.47 1.35
CA GLY A 192 11.91 14.65 1.89
C GLY A 192 11.34 15.55 0.78
N GLY A 193 10.02 15.53 0.63
CA GLY A 193 9.25 16.41 -0.24
C GLY A 193 8.91 17.70 0.48
N PHE A 194 9.06 18.82 -0.22
CA PHE A 194 8.64 20.14 0.25
C PHE A 194 7.10 20.22 0.28
N SER A 195 6.54 20.83 1.33
CA SER A 195 5.10 21.06 1.46
C SER A 195 4.67 22.35 0.75
N ASP A 196 3.39 22.49 0.44
CA ASP A 196 2.83 23.72 -0.12
C ASP A 196 3.09 24.92 0.81
N GLY A 197 3.88 25.88 0.31
CA GLY A 197 4.32 27.05 1.07
C GLY A 197 5.77 27.00 1.55
N ASP A 198 6.46 25.86 1.39
CA ASP A 198 7.90 25.79 1.65
C ASP A 198 8.66 26.70 0.67
N ARG A 199 9.44 27.61 1.24
CA ARG A 199 10.34 28.48 0.48
C ARG A 199 11.73 27.87 0.47
N VAL A 200 12.10 27.29 -0.67
CA VAL A 200 13.49 26.90 -0.93
C VAL A 200 14.26 28.12 -1.43
N THR A 201 15.37 28.46 -0.77
CA THR A 201 16.29 29.47 -1.26
C THR A 201 17.27 28.81 -2.24
N PRO A 202 17.28 29.20 -3.52
CA PRO A 202 18.16 28.55 -4.48
C PRO A 202 19.61 28.92 -4.19
N THR A 203 20.53 27.97 -4.37
CA THR A 203 21.98 28.18 -4.22
C THR A 203 22.63 28.66 -5.53
N THR A 204 21.90 28.60 -6.64
CA THR A 204 22.29 29.11 -7.96
C THR A 204 21.12 29.86 -8.59
N SER A 205 21.37 30.68 -9.61
CA SER A 205 20.31 31.43 -10.28
C SER A 205 19.31 30.50 -10.96
N LEU A 206 18.03 30.66 -10.67
CA LEU A 206 16.95 29.87 -11.25
C LEU A 206 16.15 30.72 -12.25
N ASN A 207 15.94 30.19 -13.46
CA ASN A 207 15.18 30.89 -14.50
C ASN A 207 13.76 30.33 -14.59
N THR A 208 12.75 31.21 -14.50
CA THR A 208 11.39 30.91 -14.93
C THR A 208 11.28 31.22 -16.42
N ARG A 209 10.75 30.29 -17.21
CA ARG A 209 10.64 30.40 -18.67
C ARG A 209 9.18 30.31 -19.11
N HIS A 210 8.87 30.92 -20.26
CA HIS A 210 7.52 30.89 -20.81
C HIS A 210 7.13 29.48 -21.26
N ARG A 211 8.07 28.67 -21.73
CA ARG A 211 7.86 27.27 -22.12
C ARG A 211 9.03 26.40 -21.68
N PRO A 212 8.83 25.07 -21.56
CA PRO A 212 9.92 24.12 -21.39
C PRO A 212 10.92 24.21 -22.57
N GLY A 213 12.21 24.03 -22.30
CA GLY A 213 13.27 24.07 -23.32
C GLY A 213 14.30 25.17 -23.07
N THR A 214 15.57 24.89 -23.42
CA THR A 214 16.70 25.82 -23.22
C THR A 214 16.65 27.03 -24.15
N GLU A 215 15.97 26.89 -25.27
CA GLU A 215 15.71 27.90 -26.31
C GLU A 215 14.54 28.84 -25.97
N SER A 216 13.82 28.62 -24.86
CA SER A 216 12.66 29.44 -24.49
C SER A 216 13.06 30.75 -23.81
N GLU A 217 12.28 31.81 -24.05
CA GLU A 217 12.44 33.12 -23.42
C GLU A 217 12.35 33.02 -21.89
N ILE A 218 13.28 33.69 -21.19
CA ILE A 218 13.33 33.78 -19.73
C ILE A 218 12.38 34.90 -19.29
N LEU A 219 11.37 34.54 -18.50
CA LEU A 219 10.38 35.47 -17.94
C LEU A 219 10.88 36.12 -16.64
N GLY A 220 11.78 35.44 -15.92
CA GLY A 220 12.38 35.96 -14.70
C GLY A 220 13.54 35.12 -14.22
N THR A 221 14.46 35.74 -13.50
CA THR A 221 15.58 35.06 -12.86
C THR A 221 15.52 35.32 -11.36
N MET A 222 15.39 34.26 -10.57
CA MET A 222 15.54 34.32 -9.13
C MET A 222 17.02 34.21 -8.79
N SER A 223 17.55 35.22 -8.08
CA SER A 223 18.93 35.22 -7.60
C SER A 223 19.09 34.33 -6.36
N PRO A 224 20.27 33.73 -6.13
CA PRO A 224 20.54 32.95 -4.93
C PRO A 224 20.30 33.74 -3.64
N GLY A 225 19.87 33.04 -2.59
CA GLY A 225 19.82 33.60 -1.24
C GLY A 225 21.22 33.90 -0.68
N PRO A 226 21.37 34.73 0.37
CA PRO A 226 22.66 35.02 0.97
C PRO A 226 23.34 33.72 1.43
N SER A 227 24.55 33.46 0.94
CA SER A 227 25.32 32.29 1.34
C SER A 227 25.67 32.39 2.83
N VAL A 228 25.09 31.52 3.65
CA VAL A 228 25.56 31.32 5.02
C VAL A 228 26.86 30.52 4.93
N ARG A 229 28.01 31.21 4.90
CA ARG A 229 29.31 30.58 5.07
C ARG A 229 29.52 30.30 6.56
N SER A 230 29.74 29.04 6.91
CA SER A 230 30.34 28.60 8.17
C SER A 230 31.81 29.01 8.24
#